data_AF-A0A349WHS4-F1
#
_entry.id   AF-A0A349WHS4-F1
#
_cell.length_a   1.000
_cell.length_b   1.000
_cell.length_c   1.000
_cell.angle_alpha   90.00
_cell.angle_beta   90.00
_cell.angle_gamma   90.00
#
_symmetry.space_group_name_H-M   'P 1'
#
loop_
_entity.id
_entity.type
_entity.pdbx_description
1 polymer ?
#
loop_
_entity_poly.entity_id
_entity_poly.type
_entity_poly.pdbx_seq_one_letter_code
_entity_poly.pdbx_strand_id
1 'polypeptide(L)' 'AQQIQGFFDIPVDHLYASPVFFDELKSKDVSNLTIFSPDVGGMKMANAYSEVLGCPLGFVAK' A
#
# COMPACT_ATOMS: atom_id res chain seq x y z
N ALA A 1 7.51 4.74 -6.33
CA ALA A 1 8.87 5.12 -6.74
C ALA A 1 8.98 6.63 -6.89
N GLN A 2 9.28 7.35 -5.80
CA GLN A 2 9.36 8.83 -5.83
C GLN A 2 10.56 9.31 -6.65
N GLN A 3 11.65 8.52 -6.70
CA GLN A 3 12.87 8.84 -7.42
C GLN A 3 12.67 8.94 -8.95
N ILE A 4 11.69 8.21 -9.51
CA ILE A 4 11.41 8.23 -10.96
C ILE A 4 10.95 9.62 -11.41
N GLN A 5 10.27 10.39 -10.55
CA GLN A 5 9.86 11.75 -10.90
C GLN A 5 11.06 12.65 -11.18
N GLY A 6 12.19 12.42 -10.50
CA GLY A 6 13.42 13.20 -10.69
C GLY A 6 14.15 12.91 -12.01
N PHE A 7 13.64 11.99 -12.84
CA PHE A 7 14.19 11.72 -14.18
C PHE A 7 13.56 12.61 -15.26
N PHE A 8 12.48 13.33 -14.94
CA PHE A 8 11.77 14.17 -15.89
C PHE A 8 12.09 15.64 -15.63
N ASP A 9 12.41 16.38 -16.70
CA ASP A 9 12.61 17.83 -16.66
C ASP A 9 11.28 18.62 -16.82
N ILE A 10 10.15 17.93 -16.79
CA ILE A 10 8.79 18.48 -16.91
C ILE A 10 7.94 18.09 -15.71
N PRO A 11 6.85 18.83 -15.39
CA PRO A 11 5.93 18.47 -14.32
C PRO A 11 5.34 17.07 -14.54
N VAL A 12 5.30 16.26 -13.46
CA VAL A 12 4.71 14.92 -13.45
C VAL A 12 3.81 14.77 -12.22
N ASP A 13 2.60 14.25 -12.43
CA ASP A 13 1.69 13.87 -11.35
C ASP A 13 1.78 12.37 -11.07
N HIS A 14 2.06 12.01 -9.82
CA HIS A 14 2.10 10.62 -9.38
C HIS A 14 0.87 10.33 -8.52
N LEU A 15 -0.13 9.78 -9.19
CA LEU A 15 -1.39 9.40 -8.58
C LEU A 15 -1.28 8.03 -7.92
N TYR A 16 -2.06 7.83 -6.87
CA TYR A 16 -2.15 6.57 -6.14
C TYR A 16 -3.50 5.90 -6.37
N ALA A 17 -3.49 4.60 -6.66
CA ALA A 17 -4.71 3.80 -6.75
C ALA A 17 -5.24 3.35 -5.36
N SER A 18 -4.50 3.61 -4.28
CA SER A 18 -4.85 3.20 -2.92
C SER A 18 -6.27 3.61 -2.48
N PRO A 19 -6.83 4.79 -2.82
CA PRO A 19 -8.18 5.16 -2.40
C PRO A 19 -9.23 4.19 -2.94
N VAL A 20 -9.10 3.77 -4.21
CA VAL A 20 -10.03 2.83 -4.85
C VAL A 20 -10.01 1.47 -4.14
N PHE A 21 -8.82 1.00 -3.74
CA PHE A 21 -8.70 -0.24 -2.98
C PHE A 21 -9.33 -0.13 -1.59
N PHE A 22 -9.13 0.99 -0.89
CA PHE A 22 -9.72 1.19 0.43
C PHE A 22 -11.25 1.23 0.39
N ASP A 23 -11.83 1.86 -0.62
CA ASP A 23 -13.28 1.92 -0.77
C ASP A 23 -13.88 0.53 -1.03
N GLU A 24 -13.26 -0.26 -1.91
CA GLU A 24 -13.68 -1.63 -2.17
C GLU A 24 -13.51 -2.52 -0.92
N LEU A 25 -12.38 -2.42 -0.20
CA LEU A 25 -12.12 -3.21 1.00
C LEU A 25 -13.07 -2.88 2.15
N LYS A 26 -13.46 -1.61 2.31
CA LYS A 26 -14.46 -1.19 3.31
C LYS A 26 -15.84 -1.79 3.05
N SER A 27 -16.17 -2.13 1.80
CA SER A 27 -17.44 -2.77 1.45
C SER A 27 -17.49 -4.27 1.76
N LYS A 28 -16.34 -4.88 2.10
CA LYS A 28 -16.22 -6.31 2.44
C LYS A 28 -16.19 -6.51 3.95
N ASP A 29 -16.48 -7.74 4.39
CA ASP A 29 -16.21 -8.14 5.77
C ASP A 29 -14.70 -8.27 5.99
N VAL A 30 -14.15 -7.32 6.74
CA VAL A 30 -12.72 -7.20 7.05
C VAL A 30 -12.44 -7.43 8.54
N SER A 31 -13.37 -8.07 9.26
CA SER A 31 -13.24 -8.35 10.71
C SER A 31 -12.00 -9.15 11.09
N ASN A 32 -11.46 -9.96 10.17
CA ASN A 32 -10.22 -10.71 10.34
C ASN A 32 -9.21 -10.41 9.21
N LEU A 33 -9.07 -9.14 8.84
CA LEU A 33 -8.12 -8.71 7.84
C LEU A 33 -6.68 -8.68 8.41
N THR A 34 -5.69 -9.04 7.59
CA THR A 34 -4.27 -8.81 7.86
C THR A 34 -3.59 -8.47 6.54
N ILE A 35 -2.79 -7.41 6.53
CA ILE A 35 -2.02 -7.00 5.34
C ILE A 35 -0.68 -7.72 5.36
N PHE A 36 -0.28 -8.31 4.23
CA PHE A 36 1.00 -8.98 4.09
C PHE A 36 1.90 -8.26 3.08
N SER A 37 3.17 -8.08 3.45
CA SER A 37 4.21 -7.76 2.48
C SER A 37 4.76 -9.05 1.85
N PRO A 38 4.81 -9.16 0.51
CA PRO A 38 5.35 -10.33 -0.17
C PRO A 38 6.88 -10.46 -0.03
N ASP A 39 7.55 -9.34 0.22
CA ASP A 39 9.00 -9.25 0.43
C ASP A 39 9.35 -8.07 1.34
N VAL A 40 10.64 -7.89 1.65
CA VAL A 40 11.13 -6.79 2.50
C VAL A 40 10.99 -5.42 1.82
N GLY A 41 11.08 -5.35 0.50
CA GLY A 41 10.98 -4.10 -0.25
C GLY A 41 9.59 -3.48 -0.19
N GLY A 42 8.54 -4.31 -0.15
CA GLY A 42 7.15 -3.89 -0.01
C GLY A 42 6.73 -3.45 1.40
N MET A 43 7.56 -3.66 2.42
CA MET A 43 7.15 -3.57 3.83
C MET A 43 6.61 -2.19 4.21
N LYS A 44 7.23 -1.12 3.70
CA LYS A 44 6.78 0.25 3.97
C LYS A 44 5.39 0.54 3.41
N MET A 45 5.09 0.00 2.23
CA MET A 45 3.77 0.17 1.60
C MET A 45 2.72 -0.66 2.34
N ALA A 46 3.04 -1.91 2.67
CA ALA A 46 2.17 -2.78 3.44
C ALA A 46 1.81 -2.16 4.80
N ASN A 47 2.79 -1.58 5.50
CA ASN A 47 2.55 -0.88 6.77
C ASN A 47 1.61 0.33 6.63
N ALA A 48 1.78 1.14 5.58
CA ALA A 48 0.89 2.28 5.33
C ALA A 48 -0.57 1.82 5.11
N TYR A 49 -0.77 0.67 4.46
CA TYR A 49 -2.11 0.12 4.26
C TYR A 49 -2.69 -0.46 5.56
N SER A 50 -1.87 -1.14 6.37
CA SER A 50 -2.32 -1.69 7.65
C SER A 50 -2.73 -0.61 8.65
N GLU A 51 -2.02 0.53 8.67
CA GLU A 51 -2.37 1.69 9.50
C GLU A 51 -3.71 2.31 9.08
N VAL A 52 -3.95 2.47 7.77
CA VAL A 52 -5.20 3.03 7.25
C VAL A 52 -6.39 2.10 7.51
N LEU A 53 -6.18 0.79 7.43
CA LEU A 53 -7.23 -0.22 7.60
C LEU A 53 -7.38 -0.70 9.06
N GLY A 54 -6.48 -0.28 9.96
CA GLY A 54 -6.52 -0.64 11.38
C GLY A 54 -6.33 -2.13 11.64
N CYS A 55 -5.52 -2.82 10.82
CA CYS A 55 -5.33 -4.27 10.89
C CYS A 55 -3.86 -4.65 11.12
N PRO A 56 -3.56 -5.90 11.51
CA PRO A 56 -2.19 -6.36 11.65
C PRO A 56 -1.40 -6.35 10.33
N LEU A 57 -0.07 -6.26 10.45
CA LEU A 57 0.90 -6.38 9.36
C LEU A 57 1.66 -7.71 9.51
N GLY A 58 1.74 -8.47 8.42
CA GLY A 58 2.58 -9.65 8.27
C GLY A 58 3.59 -9.47 7.13
N PHE A 59 4.58 -10.36 7.07
CA PHE A 59 5.49 -10.45 5.93
C PHE A 59 5.86 -11.89 5.65
N VAL A 60 6.14 -12.19 4.38
CA VAL A 60 6.61 -13.51 3.97
C VAL A 60 8.15 -13.51 4.01
N ALA A 61 8.71 -14.38 4.85
CA ALA A 61 10.12 -14.74 4.80
C ALA A 61 10.26 -15.99 3.93
N LYS A 62 11.21 -15.96 2.99
CA LYS A 62 11.56 -17.12 2.16
C LYS A 62 12.72 -17.90 2.77
#